data_AF-A0A536W0H6-F1
#
_entry.id   AF-A0A536W0H6-F1
#
_cell.length_a   1.000
_cell.length_b   1.000
_cell.length_c   1.000
_cell.angle_alpha   90.00
_cell.angle_beta   90.00
_cell.angle_gamma   90.00
#
_symmetry.space_group_name_H-M   'P 1'
#
loop_
_entity.id
_entity.type
_entity.pdbx_description
1 polymer ?
#
loop_
_entity_poly.entity_id
_entity_poly.type
_entity_poly.pdbx_seq_one_letter_code
_entity_poly.pdbx_strand_id
1 'polypeptide(L)' 'MAGVTDRPFRQLCKRLGAGLAISEMVASNPKLRDTGKSQRRMNHDGEVEPIVVQIAGA' A
#
# COMPACT_ATOMS: atom_id res chain seq x y z
N MET A 1 5.80 -4.25 -4.22
CA MET A 1 5.67 -5.50 -5.00
C MET A 1 4.25 -6.02 -4.89
N ALA A 2 3.51 -6.08 -6.00
CA ALA A 2 2.11 -6.53 -5.99
C ALA A 2 2.00 -7.96 -5.43
N GLY A 3 1.08 -8.16 -4.48
CA GLY A 3 0.87 -9.43 -3.77
C GLY A 3 1.85 -9.73 -2.64
N VAL A 4 2.86 -8.87 -2.39
CA VAL A 4 3.87 -9.09 -1.35
C VAL A 4 3.90 -7.95 -0.34
N THR A 5 3.96 -6.70 -0.82
CA THR A 5 4.09 -5.53 0.06
C THR A 5 2.72 -5.05 0.55
N ASP A 6 1.92 -5.95 1.13
CA ASP A 6 0.63 -5.66 1.73
C ASP A 6 0.77 -4.98 3.11
N ARG A 7 -0.34 -4.64 3.76
CA ARG A 7 -0.31 -3.88 5.02
C ARG A 7 0.44 -4.63 6.15
N PRO A 8 0.15 -5.91 6.45
CA PRO A 8 0.91 -6.67 7.45
C PRO A 8 2.41 -6.71 7.16
N PHE A 9 2.81 -6.97 5.91
CA PHE A 9 4.22 -7.02 5.53
C PHE A 9 4.92 -5.68 5.78
N ARG A 10 4.32 -4.56 5.32
CA ARG A 10 4.88 -3.22 5.53
C ARG A 10 5.03 -2.88 7.01
N GLN A 11 4.03 -3.20 7.83
CA GLN A 11 4.11 -2.97 9.28
C GLN A 11 5.24 -3.78 9.92
N LEU A 12 5.40 -5.05 9.53
CA LEU A 12 6.49 -5.87 10.03
C LEU A 12 7.85 -5.29 9.63
N CYS A 13 8.05 -4.94 8.36
CA CYS A 13 9.30 -4.33 7.90
C CYS A 13 9.65 -3.05 8.68
N LYS A 14 8.68 -2.14 8.87
CA LYS A 14 8.90 -0.91 9.63
C LYS A 14 9.22 -1.19 11.10
N ARG A 15 8.52 -2.15 11.74
CA ARG A 15 8.83 -2.58 13.12
C ARG A 15 10.22 -3.18 13.26
N LEU A 16 10.74 -3.82 12.21
CA LEU A 16 12.08 -4.40 12.16
C LEU A 16 13.17 -3.40 11.73
N GLY A 17 12.84 -2.11 11.64
CA GLY A 17 13.83 -1.05 11.37
C GLY A 17 13.96 -0.63 9.91
N ALA A 18 13.07 -1.06 9.02
CA ALA A 18 13.03 -0.51 7.67
C ALA A 18 12.63 0.98 7.72
N GLY A 19 13.50 1.85 7.22
CA GLY A 19 13.22 3.29 7.14
C GLY A 19 12.09 3.66 6.19
N LEU A 20 11.73 2.76 5.26
CA LEU A 20 10.62 2.93 4.33
C LEU A 20 10.01 1.59 3.91
N ALA A 21 8.70 1.56 3.72
CA ALA A 21 8.02 0.47 3.03
C ALA A 21 6.88 1.04 2.16
N ILE A 22 6.82 0.61 0.90
CA ILE A 22 5.93 1.17 -0.13
C ILE A 22 4.74 0.25 -0.35
N SER A 23 3.55 0.82 -0.52
CA SER A 23 2.33 0.06 -0.79
C SER A 23 2.41 -0.76 -2.08
N GLU A 24 1.53 -1.74 -2.22
CA GLU A 24 1.21 -2.23 -3.56
C GLU A 24 0.67 -1.09 -4.45
N MET A 25 0.84 -1.24 -5.76
CA MET A 25 0.39 -0.27 -6.75
C MET A 25 -1.14 -0.10 -6.75
N VAL A 26 -1.61 1.13 -6.63
CA VAL A 26 -3.02 1.53 -6.77
C VAL A 26 -3.24 2.12 -8.16
N ALA A 27 -4.33 1.75 -8.83
CA ALA A 27 -4.65 2.30 -10.15
C ALA A 27 -5.11 3.77 -10.04
N SER A 28 -4.64 4.64 -10.93
CA SER A 28 -5.06 6.04 -11.00
C SER A 28 -6.49 6.22 -11.53
N ASN A 29 -7.01 5.24 -12.28
CA ASN A 29 -8.35 5.26 -12.86
C ASN A 29 -9.44 5.33 -11.76
N PRO A 30 -10.22 6.43 -11.69
CA PRO A 30 -11.25 6.60 -10.66
C PRO A 30 -12.30 5.50 -10.63
N LYS A 31 -12.61 4.88 -11.79
CA LYS A 31 -13.59 3.79 -11.89
C LYS A 31 -13.20 2.55 -11.09
N LEU A 32 -11.92 2.41 -10.73
CA LEU A 32 -11.42 1.25 -9.98
C LEU A 32 -11.33 1.49 -8.47
N ARG A 33 -11.61 2.70 -7.98
CA ARG A 33 -11.44 3.08 -6.55
C ARG A 33 -12.25 2.19 -5.61
N ASP A 34 -13.50 1.92 -5.96
CA ASP A 34 -14.43 1.17 -5.11
C ASP A 34 -14.32 -0.35 -5.26
N THR A 35 -13.40 -0.83 -6.09
CA THR A 35 -13.14 -2.27 -6.19
C THR A 35 -12.49 -2.78 -4.91
N GLY A 36 -12.83 -4.00 -4.50
CA GLY A 36 -12.21 -4.63 -3.32
C GLY A 36 -10.69 -4.79 -3.43
N LYS A 37 -10.12 -4.79 -4.65
CA LYS A 37 -8.66 -4.78 -4.86
C LYS A 37 -8.05 -3.43 -4.48
N SER A 38 -8.62 -2.33 -4.98
CA SER A 38 -8.12 -0.99 -4.67
C SER A 38 -8.31 -0.64 -3.20
N GLN A 39 -9.48 -0.92 -2.63
CA GLN A 39 -9.76 -0.65 -1.21
C GLN A 39 -8.79 -1.38 -0.27
N ARG A 40 -8.44 -2.65 -0.57
CA ARG A 40 -7.42 -3.39 0.19
C ARG A 40 -6.04 -2.76 0.11
N ARG A 41 -5.65 -2.24 -1.07
CA ARG A 41 -4.33 -1.62 -1.28
C ARG A 41 -4.21 -0.20 -0.71
N MET A 42 -5.32 0.53 -0.65
CA MET A 42 -5.42 1.88 -0.07
C MET A 42 -5.62 1.87 1.46
N ASN A 43 -5.80 0.70 2.08
CA ASN A 43 -5.93 0.60 3.53
C ASN A 43 -4.55 0.68 4.20
N HIS A 44 -4.34 1.77 4.94
CA HIS A 44 -3.12 2.05 5.71
C HIS A 44 -3.36 2.17 7.22
N ASP A 45 -4.53 1.73 7.69
CA ASP A 45 -4.89 1.85 9.10
C ASP A 45 -3.87 1.12 10.00
N GLY A 46 -3.41 1.81 11.05
CA GLY A 46 -2.38 1.33 11.96
C GLY A 46 -0.95 1.24 11.40
N GLU A 47 -0.67 1.73 10.18
CA GLU A 47 0.71 1.80 9.70
C GLU A 47 1.53 2.87 10.41
N VAL A 48 2.78 2.53 10.69
CA VAL A 48 3.78 3.48 11.20
C VAL A 48 4.16 4.45 10.07
N GLU A 49 4.23 5.74 10.36
CA GLU A 49 4.67 6.75 9.41
C GLU A 49 6.15 6.58 9.02
N PRO A 50 6.55 6.97 7.79
CA PRO A 50 5.71 7.55 6.74
C PRO A 50 4.93 6.49 5.94
N ILE A 51 3.74 6.87 5.46
CA ILE A 51 2.96 6.05 4.51
C ILE A 51 3.32 6.48 3.09
N VAL A 52 3.75 5.53 2.26
CA VAL A 52 4.10 5.76 0.86
C VAL A 52 3.22 4.93 -0.05
N VAL A 53 2.52 5.61 -0.95
CA VAL A 53 1.60 5.00 -1.90
C VAL A 53 2.21 5.00 -3.30
N GLN A 54 2.24 3.84 -3.95
CA GLN A 54 2.63 3.73 -5.35
C GLN A 54 1.40 3.79 -6.25
N ILE A 55 1.39 4.69 -7.24
CA ILE A 55 0.27 4.87 -8.18
C ILE A 55 0.67 4.34 -9.57
N ALA A 56 -0.27 3.68 -10.26
CA ALA A 56 -0.12 3.17 -11.61
C ALA A 56 -1.17 3.79 -12.55
N GLY A 57 -0.74 4.36 -13.67
CA GLY A 57 -1.62 5.03 -14.62
C GLY A 57 -0.96 5.21 -16.00
N ALA A 58 -1.74 5.70 -16.95
CA ALA A 58 -1.33 6.14 -18.28
C ALA A 58 -1.91 7.53 -18.56
#